data_AF-A0A7X7VEW2-F1
#
_entry.id   AF-A0A7X7VEW2-F1
#
_cell.length_a   1.000
_cell.length_b   1.000
_cell.length_c   1.000
_cell.angle_alpha   90.00
_cell.angle_beta   90.00
_cell.angle_gamma   90.00
#
_symmetry.space_group_name_H-M   'P 1'
#
loop_
_entity.id
_entity.type
_entity.pdbx_description
1 polymer ?
#
loop_
_entity_poly.entity_id
_entity_poly.type
_entity_poly.pdbx_seq_one_letter_code
_entity_poly.pdbx_strand_id
1 'polypeptide(L)'
;MKTKLALAALTVLAVTVSLGASEAVWEVIIPTGLQPSTTVLPDPLPVPAYVEYALETAPPAPVAVSAPLRLPVYRPAPRAGKALFDANLVLLVGLNVADYVSTREALKYPGLTETNPLMKPFVKSPAAFAAVKLGTTALSYWSMKVLFKKNRTVAWIMTTASNALLSYVVANNYRLIQGARAR
;
A
#
# COMPACT_ATOMS: atom_id res chain seq x y z
N MET A 1 -28.90 -6.10 -3.63
CA MET A 1 -27.82 -5.42 -4.39
C MET A 1 -27.15 -4.29 -3.61
N LYS A 2 -27.87 -3.51 -2.79
CA LYS A 2 -27.32 -2.37 -2.03
C LYS A 2 -26.19 -2.71 -1.02
N THR A 3 -26.21 -3.88 -0.40
CA THR A 3 -25.18 -4.33 0.55
C THR A 3 -23.86 -4.75 -0.11
N LYS A 4 -23.90 -5.30 -1.33
CA LYS A 4 -22.70 -5.62 -2.12
C LYS A 4 -21.97 -4.35 -2.58
N LEU A 5 -22.74 -3.28 -2.87
CA LEU A 5 -22.22 -1.95 -3.18
C LEU A 5 -21.55 -1.29 -1.97
N ALA A 6 -22.10 -1.43 -0.77
CA ALA A 6 -21.51 -0.86 0.44
C ALA A 6 -20.15 -1.51 0.81
N LEU A 7 -20.04 -2.84 0.66
CA LEU A 7 -18.79 -3.56 0.93
C LEU A 7 -17.72 -3.24 -0.13
N ALA A 8 -18.12 -3.13 -1.40
CA ALA A 8 -17.24 -2.72 -2.50
C ALA A 8 -16.80 -1.25 -2.38
N ALA A 9 -17.68 -0.36 -1.90
CA ALA A 9 -17.33 1.03 -1.66
C ALA A 9 -16.27 1.16 -0.54
N LEU A 10 -16.35 0.34 0.51
CA LEU A 10 -15.37 0.37 1.61
C LEU A 10 -13.98 -0.13 1.17
N THR A 11 -13.93 -1.15 0.31
CA THR A 11 -12.66 -1.65 -0.25
C THR A 11 -12.07 -0.70 -1.28
N VAL A 12 -12.89 -0.04 -2.11
CA VAL A 12 -12.42 0.96 -3.06
C VAL A 12 -11.89 2.21 -2.34
N LEU A 13 -12.54 2.67 -1.25
CA LEU A 13 -12.07 3.82 -0.48
C LEU A 13 -10.73 3.56 0.24
N ALA A 14 -10.47 2.33 0.67
CA ALA A 14 -9.20 1.96 1.30
C ALA A 14 -8.04 1.89 0.30
N VAL A 15 -8.31 1.57 -0.97
CA VAL A 15 -7.31 1.51 -2.04
C VAL A 15 -6.98 2.91 -2.58
N THR A 16 -7.96 3.80 -2.71
CA THR A 16 -7.73 5.15 -3.29
C THR A 16 -6.90 6.08 -2.39
N VAL A 17 -6.97 5.94 -1.07
CA VAL A 17 -6.19 6.77 -0.14
C VAL A 17 -4.69 6.42 -0.13
N SER A 18 -4.31 5.21 -0.58
CA SER A 18 -2.89 4.78 -0.57
C SER A 18 -2.14 5.09 -1.87
N LEU A 19 -2.83 5.40 -2.97
CA LEU A 19 -2.18 5.65 -4.28
C LEU A 19 -1.77 7.12 -4.50
N GLY A 20 -2.20 8.05 -3.66
CA GLY A 20 -1.96 9.49 -3.84
C GLY A 20 -0.60 10.02 -3.34
N ALA A 21 0.32 9.17 -2.87
CA ALA A 21 1.49 9.62 -2.10
C ALA A 21 2.85 9.18 -2.69
N SER A 22 2.97 9.09 -4.02
CA SER A 22 4.25 8.80 -4.68
C SER A 22 4.57 9.88 -5.69
N GLU A 23 5.33 10.89 -5.28
CA GLU A 23 5.92 11.85 -6.23
C GLU A 23 7.13 11.21 -6.90
N ALA A 24 7.15 11.23 -8.24
CA ALA A 24 8.32 10.83 -9.01
C ALA A 24 9.40 11.91 -8.86
N VAL A 25 10.45 11.60 -8.09
CA VAL A 25 11.61 12.48 -7.93
C VAL A 25 12.63 12.14 -9.02
N TRP A 26 12.91 13.11 -9.89
CA TRP A 26 13.92 12.97 -10.94
C TRP A 26 15.30 13.31 -10.37
N GLU A 27 16.13 12.29 -10.16
CA GLU A 27 17.52 12.47 -9.75
C GLU A 27 18.41 12.54 -11.00
N VAL A 28 19.09 13.66 -11.21
CA VAL A 28 19.99 13.85 -12.34
C VAL A 28 21.35 13.24 -11.98
N ILE A 29 21.64 12.07 -12.54
CA ILE A 29 22.99 11.51 -12.50
C ILE A 29 23.82 12.28 -13.53
N ILE A 30 24.68 13.18 -13.06
CA ILE A 30 25.69 13.83 -13.91
C ILE A 30 26.90 12.89 -13.92
N PRO A 31 27.23 12.24 -15.04
CA PRO A 31 28.50 11.53 -15.16
C PRO A 31 29.60 12.59 -15.18
N THR A 32 30.25 12.80 -14.03
CA THR A 32 31.43 13.66 -13.96
C THR A 32 32.57 12.96 -14.69
N GLY A 33 32.75 13.29 -15.97
CA GLY A 33 33.92 12.90 -16.74
C GLY A 33 35.14 13.66 -16.20
N LEU A 34 35.76 13.15 -15.13
CA LEU A 34 37.08 13.60 -14.72
C LEU A 34 38.05 13.21 -15.85
N GLN A 35 38.32 14.13 -16.76
CA GLN A 35 39.38 13.94 -17.74
C GLN A 35 40.72 13.88 -17.00
N PRO A 36 41.53 12.82 -17.20
CA PRO A 36 42.87 12.77 -16.64
C PRO A 36 43.68 13.94 -17.22
N SER A 37 44.24 14.78 -16.36
CA SER A 37 45.09 15.90 -16.76
C SER A 37 46.40 15.36 -17.31
N THR A 38 46.60 15.43 -18.63
CA THR A 38 47.91 15.22 -19.25
C THR A 38 48.68 16.53 -19.22
N THR A 39 49.64 16.67 -18.30
CA THR A 39 50.65 17.72 -18.34
C THR A 39 51.56 17.50 -19.53
N VAL A 40 51.34 18.27 -20.60
CA VAL A 40 52.24 18.35 -21.76
C VAL A 40 53.19 19.54 -21.54
N LEU A 41 54.50 19.29 -21.63
CA LEU A 41 55.55 20.31 -21.57
C LEU A 41 55.47 21.20 -22.82
N PRO A 42 55.65 22.54 -22.76
CA PRO A 42 55.59 23.37 -23.95
C PRO A 42 56.78 23.12 -24.88
N ASP A 43 56.49 22.93 -26.18
CA ASP A 43 57.49 22.84 -27.25
C ASP A 43 58.15 24.21 -27.52
N PRO A 44 59.39 24.22 -28.05
CA PRO A 44 60.12 25.45 -28.35
C PRO A 44 59.46 26.28 -29.46
N LEU A 45 59.62 27.60 -29.35
CA LEU A 45 58.95 28.60 -30.19
C LEU A 45 59.25 28.43 -31.70
N PRO A 46 58.21 28.52 -32.56
CA PRO A 46 58.37 28.37 -34.01
C PRO A 46 58.83 29.68 -34.69
N VAL A 47 59.67 29.51 -35.72
CA VAL A 47 60.13 30.55 -36.66
C VAL A 47 58.97 30.97 -37.58
N PRO A 48 58.78 32.26 -37.93
CA PRO A 48 57.62 32.70 -38.71
C PRO A 48 57.66 32.17 -40.16
N ALA A 49 56.76 31.25 -40.46
CA ALA A 49 56.42 30.82 -41.82
C ALA A 49 55.12 31.50 -42.27
N TYR A 50 55.06 31.81 -43.56
CA TYR A 50 53.95 32.44 -44.27
C TYR A 50 52.67 31.59 -44.20
N VAL A 51 51.55 32.24 -43.87
CA VAL A 51 50.24 31.61 -43.69
C VAL A 51 49.51 31.57 -45.04
N GLU A 52 49.42 30.38 -45.63
CA GLU A 52 48.44 30.08 -46.69
C GLU A 52 47.10 29.70 -46.03
N TYR A 53 46.05 30.45 -46.34
CA TYR A 53 44.70 30.17 -45.85
C TYR A 53 44.02 29.13 -46.75
N ALA A 54 44.15 27.86 -46.40
CA ALA A 54 43.31 26.79 -46.94
C ALA A 54 42.01 26.69 -46.12
N LEU A 55 40.89 27.16 -46.70
CA LEU A 55 39.54 26.93 -46.17
C LEU A 55 39.13 25.48 -46.43
N GLU A 56 39.59 24.55 -45.61
CA GLU A 56 39.04 23.19 -45.58
C GLU A 56 37.80 23.15 -44.70
N THR A 57 36.63 23.26 -45.33
CA THR A 57 35.34 23.21 -44.65
C THR A 57 34.84 21.77 -44.61
N ALA A 58 35.37 20.97 -43.68
CA ALA A 58 34.83 19.64 -43.41
C ALA A 58 33.50 19.75 -42.65
N PRO A 59 32.41 19.08 -43.07
CA PRO A 59 31.15 19.12 -42.33
C PRO A 59 31.33 18.45 -40.95
N PRO A 60 30.80 19.02 -39.86
CA PRO A 60 30.91 18.41 -38.54
C PRO A 60 30.18 17.08 -38.52
N ALA A 61 30.86 16.04 -38.02
CA ALA A 61 30.26 14.72 -37.82
C ALA A 61 29.04 14.84 -36.89
N PRO A 62 27.95 14.07 -37.12
CA PRO A 62 26.76 14.13 -36.30
C PRO A 62 27.11 13.75 -34.85
N VAL A 63 26.88 14.68 -33.93
CA VAL A 63 27.01 14.43 -32.49
C VAL A 63 25.93 13.44 -32.09
N ALA A 64 26.31 12.22 -31.73
CA ALA A 64 25.39 11.24 -31.18
C ALA A 64 24.84 11.76 -29.84
N VAL A 65 23.61 12.26 -29.84
CA VAL A 65 22.89 12.66 -28.63
C VAL A 65 22.52 11.38 -27.88
N SER A 66 23.39 10.93 -26.98
CA SER A 66 23.07 9.88 -26.02
C SER A 66 22.19 10.49 -24.92
N ALA A 67 20.87 10.41 -25.08
CA ALA A 67 19.96 10.70 -23.98
C ALA A 67 20.26 9.69 -22.85
N PRO A 68 20.63 10.14 -21.63
CA PRO A 68 20.86 9.20 -20.53
C PRO A 68 19.57 8.43 -20.26
N LEU A 69 19.66 7.11 -20.17
CA LEU A 69 18.53 6.25 -19.81
C LEU A 69 18.09 6.59 -18.38
N ARG A 70 17.06 7.43 -18.26
CA ARG A 70 16.50 7.85 -16.96
C ARG A 70 15.55 6.79 -16.45
N LEU A 71 16.06 5.87 -15.63
CA LEU A 71 15.21 4.93 -14.92
C LEU A 71 14.52 5.65 -13.75
N PRO A 72 13.19 5.53 -13.60
CA PRO A 72 12.48 6.09 -12.46
C PRO A 72 12.94 5.38 -11.18
N VAL A 73 13.50 6.12 -10.23
CA VAL A 73 13.86 5.59 -8.91
C VAL A 73 12.65 5.71 -7.99
N TYR A 74 12.10 4.57 -7.56
CA TYR A 74 10.99 4.55 -6.59
C TYR A 74 11.50 4.90 -5.19
N ARG A 75 11.17 6.09 -4.70
CA ARG A 75 11.35 6.47 -3.30
C ARG A 75 9.99 6.39 -2.59
N PRO A 76 9.72 5.35 -1.76
CA PRO A 76 8.49 5.31 -1.00
C PRO A 76 8.45 6.51 -0.06
N ALA A 77 7.31 7.22 -0.03
CA ALA A 77 7.15 8.38 0.83
C ALA A 77 7.45 8.02 2.30
N PRO A 78 8.10 8.91 3.07
CA PRO A 78 8.59 8.63 4.43
C PRO A 78 7.50 8.21 5.44
N ARG A 79 6.21 8.27 5.06
CA ARG A 79 5.06 7.88 5.91
C ARG A 79 4.21 6.75 5.33
N ALA A 80 4.58 6.15 4.20
CA ALA A 80 3.79 5.11 3.53
C ALA A 80 3.47 3.92 4.46
N GLY A 81 4.45 3.45 5.24
CA GLY A 81 4.24 2.31 6.15
C GLY A 81 3.22 2.55 7.26
N LYS A 82 3.09 3.79 7.75
CA LYS A 82 2.06 4.15 8.74
C LYS A 82 0.68 4.23 8.10
N ALA A 83 0.58 4.86 6.93
CA ALA A 83 -0.67 4.98 6.20
C ALA A 83 -1.25 3.60 5.84
N LEU A 84 -0.41 2.69 5.33
CA LEU A 84 -0.81 1.32 5.02
C LEU A 84 -1.26 0.55 6.28
N PHE A 85 -0.58 0.76 7.40
CA PHE A 85 -0.98 0.13 8.66
C PHE A 85 -2.31 0.68 9.18
N ASP A 86 -2.51 2.00 9.11
CA ASP A 86 -3.78 2.64 9.48
C ASP A 86 -4.93 2.14 8.57
N ALA A 87 -4.68 1.94 7.28
CA ALA A 87 -5.63 1.32 6.37
C ALA A 87 -5.94 -0.14 6.75
N ASN A 88 -4.92 -0.92 7.16
CA ASN A 88 -5.10 -2.28 7.64
C ASN A 88 -5.94 -2.34 8.94
N LEU A 89 -5.81 -1.33 9.81
CA LEU A 89 -6.67 -1.18 10.99
C LEU A 89 -8.10 -0.77 10.64
N VAL A 90 -8.30 0.10 9.65
CA VAL A 90 -9.64 0.45 9.16
C VAL A 90 -10.32 -0.80 8.60
N LEU A 91 -9.59 -1.64 7.86
CA LEU A 91 -10.07 -2.94 7.38
C LEU A 91 -10.46 -3.86 8.54
N LEU A 92 -9.66 -3.93 9.61
CA LEU A 92 -9.99 -4.69 10.82
C LEU A 92 -11.32 -4.26 11.43
N VAL A 93 -11.55 -2.95 11.56
CA VAL A 93 -12.82 -2.41 12.07
C VAL A 93 -13.97 -2.77 11.12
N GLY A 94 -13.79 -2.56 9.81
CA GLY A 94 -14.79 -2.91 8.80
C GLY A 94 -15.17 -4.39 8.82
N LEU A 95 -14.19 -5.28 9.00
CA LEU A 95 -14.42 -6.72 9.10
C LEU A 95 -15.17 -7.11 10.38
N ASN A 96 -14.90 -6.46 11.52
CA ASN A 96 -15.68 -6.70 12.74
C ASN A 96 -17.14 -6.25 12.60
N VAL A 97 -17.39 -5.14 11.91
CA VAL A 97 -18.75 -4.69 11.60
C VAL A 97 -19.42 -5.68 10.64
N ALA A 98 -18.72 -6.13 9.59
CA ALA A 98 -19.24 -7.11 8.66
C ALA A 98 -19.56 -8.44 9.36
N ASP A 99 -18.71 -8.87 10.30
CA ASP A 99 -18.93 -10.05 11.13
C ASP A 99 -20.21 -9.91 11.97
N TYR A 100 -20.36 -8.81 12.72
CA TYR A 100 -21.59 -8.50 13.47
C TYR A 100 -22.84 -8.57 12.57
N VAL A 101 -22.82 -7.91 11.42
CA VAL A 101 -23.95 -7.90 10.48
C VAL A 101 -24.22 -9.30 9.92
N SER A 102 -23.18 -10.04 9.55
CA SER A 102 -23.31 -11.38 8.97
C SER A 102 -23.88 -12.39 9.98
N THR A 103 -23.41 -12.38 11.23
CA THR A 103 -23.97 -13.20 12.31
C THR A 103 -25.42 -12.82 12.57
N ARG A 104 -25.72 -11.52 12.64
CA ARG A 104 -27.08 -11.02 12.88
C ARG A 104 -28.07 -11.44 11.81
N GLU A 105 -27.63 -11.49 10.55
CA GLU A 105 -28.43 -11.93 9.42
C GLU A 105 -28.57 -13.46 9.42
N ALA A 106 -27.51 -14.21 9.71
CA ALA A 106 -27.54 -15.67 9.78
C ALA A 106 -28.55 -16.18 10.83
N LEU A 107 -28.58 -15.56 12.00
CA LEU A 107 -29.48 -15.94 13.10
C LEU A 107 -30.97 -15.67 12.83
N LYS A 108 -31.33 -15.03 11.71
CA LYS A 108 -32.73 -14.88 11.30
C LYS A 108 -33.27 -16.15 10.62
N TYR A 109 -32.41 -17.03 10.14
CA TYR A 109 -32.81 -18.24 9.44
C TYR A 109 -33.00 -19.40 10.42
N PRO A 110 -34.13 -20.14 10.35
CA PRO A 110 -34.33 -21.32 11.19
C PRO A 110 -33.26 -22.38 10.88
N GLY A 111 -32.67 -22.95 11.94
CA GLY A 111 -31.61 -23.97 11.83
C GLY A 111 -30.18 -23.43 11.83
N LEU A 112 -29.96 -22.11 11.72
CA LEU A 112 -28.65 -21.49 11.96
C LEU A 112 -28.58 -20.97 13.41
N THR A 113 -27.56 -21.41 14.14
CA THR A 113 -27.32 -20.99 15.53
C THR A 113 -25.87 -20.56 15.73
N GLU A 114 -25.64 -19.71 16.72
CA GLU A 114 -24.28 -19.28 17.07
C GLU A 114 -23.50 -20.46 17.66
N THR A 115 -22.47 -20.90 16.94
CA THR A 115 -21.62 -22.01 17.36
C THR A 115 -20.73 -21.62 18.55
N ASN A 116 -20.34 -20.34 18.65
CA ASN A 116 -19.44 -19.89 19.71
C ASN A 116 -20.16 -19.87 21.08
N PRO A 117 -19.82 -20.76 22.02
CA PRO A 117 -20.50 -20.84 23.32
C PRO A 117 -20.35 -19.56 24.15
N LEU A 118 -19.27 -18.79 23.96
CA LEU A 118 -19.06 -17.52 24.66
C LEU A 118 -19.98 -16.40 24.15
N MET A 119 -20.42 -16.48 22.88
CA MET A 119 -21.29 -15.46 22.28
C MET A 119 -22.79 -15.77 22.43
N LYS A 120 -23.15 -17.04 22.68
CA LYS A 120 -24.54 -17.50 22.89
C LYS A 120 -25.39 -16.65 23.86
N PRO A 121 -24.91 -16.19 25.03
CA PRO A 121 -25.75 -15.38 25.92
C PRO A 121 -26.01 -13.97 25.36
N PHE A 122 -25.07 -13.42 24.58
CA PHE A 122 -25.15 -12.05 24.09
C PHE A 122 -25.97 -11.93 22.80
N VAL A 123 -25.96 -12.94 21.93
CA VAL A 123 -26.66 -12.89 20.62
C VAL A 123 -28.18 -12.76 20.73
N LYS A 124 -28.78 -13.07 21.88
CA LYS A 124 -30.22 -12.89 22.14
C LYS A 124 -30.61 -11.42 22.25
N SER A 125 -29.69 -10.56 22.71
CA SER A 125 -29.91 -9.11 22.82
C SER A 125 -29.07 -8.38 21.77
N PRO A 126 -29.69 -7.73 20.76
CA PRO A 126 -28.95 -6.99 19.74
C PRO A 126 -28.00 -5.96 20.35
N ALA A 127 -28.46 -5.27 21.40
CA ALA A 127 -27.67 -4.25 22.09
C ALA A 127 -26.48 -4.87 22.85
N ALA A 128 -26.68 -5.99 23.56
CA ALA A 128 -25.58 -6.65 24.26
C ALA A 128 -24.54 -7.21 23.29
N PHE A 129 -24.98 -7.82 22.20
CA PHE A 129 -24.09 -8.32 21.14
C PHE A 129 -23.28 -7.19 20.50
N ALA A 130 -23.94 -6.06 20.19
CA ALA A 130 -23.27 -4.87 19.66
C ALA A 130 -22.26 -4.29 20.66
N ALA A 131 -22.62 -4.17 21.95
CA ALA A 131 -21.74 -3.66 22.99
C ALA A 131 -20.48 -4.52 23.14
N VAL A 132 -20.61 -5.84 23.16
CA VAL A 132 -19.47 -6.77 23.23
C VAL A 132 -18.58 -6.62 21.99
N LYS A 133 -19.17 -6.61 20.78
CA LYS A 133 -18.40 -6.47 19.52
C LYS A 133 -17.70 -5.12 19.42
N LEU A 134 -18.36 -4.03 19.79
CA LEU A 134 -17.76 -2.70 19.79
C LEU A 134 -16.65 -2.59 20.84
N GLY A 135 -16.86 -3.12 22.04
CA GLY A 135 -15.86 -3.16 23.10
C GLY A 135 -14.63 -3.95 22.71
N THR A 136 -14.79 -5.15 22.17
CA THR A 136 -13.67 -5.96 21.69
C THR A 136 -12.96 -5.32 20.50
N THR A 137 -13.69 -4.74 19.55
CA THR A 137 -13.10 -4.04 18.40
C THR A 137 -12.27 -2.84 18.84
N ALA A 138 -12.79 -2.02 19.76
CA ALA A 138 -12.07 -0.86 20.30
C ALA A 138 -10.79 -1.29 21.05
N LEU A 139 -10.89 -2.34 21.86
CA LEU A 139 -9.75 -2.91 22.58
C LEU A 139 -8.69 -3.45 21.61
N SER A 140 -9.10 -4.21 20.59
CA SER A 140 -8.19 -4.73 19.56
C SER A 140 -7.52 -3.60 18.79
N TYR A 141 -8.27 -2.58 18.37
CA TYR A 141 -7.74 -1.42 17.66
C TYR A 141 -6.68 -0.69 18.50
N TRP A 142 -7.00 -0.40 19.76
CA TRP A 142 -6.07 0.28 20.66
C TRP A 142 -4.83 -0.57 20.94
N SER A 143 -5.02 -1.85 21.23
CA SER A 143 -3.92 -2.80 21.47
C SER A 143 -2.98 -2.87 20.28
N MET A 144 -3.53 -2.89 19.06
CA MET A 144 -2.74 -2.96 17.84
C MET A 144 -1.97 -1.66 17.56
N LYS A 145 -2.53 -0.49 17.90
CA LYS A 145 -1.78 0.79 17.85
C LYS A 145 -0.65 0.83 18.87
N VAL A 146 -0.89 0.37 20.09
CA VAL A 146 0.15 0.27 21.13
C VAL A 146 1.24 -0.70 20.67
N LEU A 147 0.86 -1.85 20.10
CA LEU A 147 1.79 -2.84 19.57
C LEU A 147 2.60 -2.29 18.40
N PHE A 148 1.99 -1.53 17.49
CA PHE A 148 2.69 -0.92 16.35
C PHE A 148 3.75 0.10 16.79
N LYS A 149 3.49 0.84 17.88
CA LYS A 149 4.48 1.74 18.48
C LYS A 149 5.66 0.99 19.08
N LYS A 150 5.45 -0.22 19.62
CA LYS A 150 6.49 -1.06 20.24
C LYS A 150 7.26 -1.90 19.22
N ASN A 151 6.56 -2.62 18.34
CA ASN A 151 7.12 -3.49 17.32
C ASN A 151 6.21 -3.51 16.09
N ARG A 152 6.64 -2.80 15.04
CA ARG A 152 5.86 -2.66 13.79
C ARG A 152 5.66 -4.00 13.07
N THR A 153 6.67 -4.86 13.05
CA THR A 153 6.62 -6.15 12.33
C THR A 153 5.60 -7.07 12.96
N VAL A 154 5.62 -7.20 14.29
CA VAL A 154 4.64 -8.04 15.01
C VAL A 154 3.23 -7.48 14.85
N ALA A 155 3.06 -6.16 14.93
CA ALA A 155 1.76 -5.53 14.70
C ALA A 155 1.22 -5.82 13.29
N TRP A 156 2.07 -5.76 12.27
CA TRP A 156 1.69 -6.11 10.90
C TRP A 156 1.25 -7.57 10.77
N ILE A 157 2.04 -8.50 11.29
CA ILE A 157 1.71 -9.94 11.25
C ILE A 157 0.37 -10.19 11.96
N MET A 158 0.21 -9.66 13.17
CA MET A 158 -0.99 -9.86 13.99
C MET A 158 -2.24 -9.23 13.35
N THR A 159 -2.14 -8.01 12.83
CA THR A 159 -3.27 -7.34 12.17
C THR A 159 -3.69 -8.08 10.91
N THR A 160 -2.73 -8.49 10.08
CA THR A 160 -3.01 -9.22 8.84
C THR A 160 -3.62 -10.60 9.13
N ALA A 161 -3.07 -11.34 10.11
CA ALA A 161 -3.63 -12.62 10.52
C ALA A 161 -5.07 -12.47 11.07
N SER A 162 -5.31 -11.43 11.87
CA SER A 162 -6.66 -11.11 12.39
C SER A 162 -7.64 -10.81 11.25
N ASN A 163 -7.22 -10.02 10.27
CA ASN A 163 -8.03 -9.68 9.11
C ASN A 163 -8.35 -10.90 8.24
N ALA A 164 -7.39 -11.80 8.04
CA ALA A 164 -7.61 -13.04 7.31
C ALA A 164 -8.64 -13.94 8.01
N LEU A 165 -8.50 -14.11 9.34
CA LEU A 165 -9.42 -14.91 10.14
C LEU A 165 -10.84 -14.31 10.13
N LEU A 166 -10.99 -13.01 10.35
CA LEU A 166 -12.29 -12.35 10.31
C LEU A 166 -12.93 -12.44 8.92
N SER A 167 -12.14 -12.27 7.85
CA SER A 167 -12.64 -12.42 6.48
C SER A 167 -13.19 -13.81 6.23
N TYR A 168 -12.52 -14.85 6.74
CA TYR A 168 -12.99 -16.23 6.64
C TYR A 168 -14.33 -16.44 7.37
N VAL A 169 -14.44 -15.93 8.60
CA VAL A 169 -15.69 -16.03 9.39
C VAL A 169 -16.84 -15.34 8.67
N VAL A 170 -16.63 -14.11 8.19
CA VAL A 170 -17.62 -13.35 7.41
C VAL A 170 -18.05 -14.11 6.15
N ALA A 171 -17.09 -14.63 5.38
CA ALA A 171 -17.37 -15.39 4.17
C ALA A 171 -18.17 -16.67 4.47
N ASN A 172 -17.81 -17.39 5.54
CA ASN A 172 -18.55 -18.58 5.96
C ASN A 172 -19.98 -18.25 6.40
N ASN A 173 -20.19 -17.17 7.14
CA ASN A 173 -21.53 -16.73 7.53
C ASN A 173 -22.39 -16.41 6.30
N TYR A 174 -21.86 -15.69 5.32
CA TYR A 174 -22.57 -15.42 4.07
C TYR A 174 -22.87 -16.68 3.26
N ARG A 175 -21.96 -17.65 3.24
CA ARG A 175 -22.18 -18.95 2.59
C ARG A 175 -23.36 -19.70 3.24
N LEU A 176 -23.42 -19.73 4.57
CA LEU A 176 -24.52 -20.35 5.32
C LEU A 176 -25.85 -19.64 5.07
N ILE A 177 -25.87 -18.31 5.05
CA ILE A 177 -27.06 -17.51 4.72
C ILE A 177 -27.57 -17.83 3.31
N GLN A 178 -26.68 -17.91 2.32
CA GLN A 178 -27.06 -18.25 0.95
C GLN A 178 -27.64 -19.66 0.86
N GLY A 179 -27.02 -20.63 1.54
CA GLY A 179 -27.53 -22.00 1.62
C GLY A 179 -28.90 -22.09 2.30
N ALA A 180 -29.16 -21.26 3.31
CA ALA A 180 -30.46 -21.20 3.97
C ALA A 180 -31.53 -20.47 3.14
N ARG A 181 -31.16 -19.49 2.32
CA ARG A 181 -32.10 -18.78 1.41
C ARG A 181 -32.52 -19.61 0.20
N ALA A 182 -31.72 -20.59 -0.19
CA ALA A 182 -31.98 -21.45 -1.35
C ALA A 182 -32.86 -22.68 -1.02
N ARG A 183 -33.19 -22.87 0.25
CA ARG A 183 -34.12 -23.90 0.75
C ARG A 183 -35.49 -23.26 0.97
#